data_AF-A0A920V621-F1
#
_entry.id   AF-A0A920V621-F1
#
_cell.length_a   1.000
_cell.length_b   1.000
_cell.length_c   1.000
_cell.angle_alpha   90.00
_cell.angle_beta   90.00
_cell.angle_gamma   90.00
#
_symmetry.space_group_name_H-M   'P 1'
#
loop_
_entity.id
_entity.type
_entity.pdbx_description
1 polymer ?
#
loop_
_entity_poly.entity_id
_entity_poly.type
_entity_poly.pdbx_seq_one_letter_code
_entity_poly.pdbx_strand_id
1 'polypeptide(L)'
;MVAISLRDAINQGKVVGPRIFTSGKSLATTGGHADPTNGRAVGKYDYPLPEDGVVNGPYEVYTAVRQRYKDGADGIKITVTAGFK
;
A
#
# COMPACT_ATOMS: atom_id res chain seq x y z
N MET A 1 -5.09 -4.82 1.78
CA MET A 1 -6.12 -5.82 1.41
C MET A 1 -7.52 -5.44 1.88
N VAL A 2 -7.73 -4.96 3.12
CA VAL A 2 -9.07 -4.62 3.65
C VAL A 2 -9.92 -3.75 2.72
N ALA A 3 -9.36 -2.66 2.17
CA ALA A 3 -10.11 -1.78 1.28
C ALA A 3 -10.54 -2.45 -0.06
N ILE A 4 -9.73 -3.36 -0.58
CA ILE A 4 -10.01 -4.11 -1.82
C ILE A 4 -11.13 -5.12 -1.55
N SER A 5 -11.00 -5.91 -0.48
CA SER A 5 -12.02 -6.86 -0.09
C SER A 5 -13.37 -6.20 0.23
N LEU A 6 -13.35 -5.00 0.85
CA LEU A 6 -14.56 -4.24 1.12
C LEU A 6 -15.21 -3.73 -0.18
N ARG A 7 -14.42 -3.18 -1.11
CA ARG A 7 -14.90 -2.80 -2.45
C ARG A 7 -15.61 -3.98 -3.12
N ASP A 8 -14.96 -5.13 -3.13
CA ASP A 8 -15.49 -6.32 -3.82
C ASP A 8 -16.76 -6.85 -3.13
N ALA A 9 -16.83 -6.81 -1.80
CA ALA A 9 -18.04 -7.17 -1.05
C ALA A 9 -19.21 -6.23 -1.36
N ILE A 10 -18.98 -4.93 -1.47
CA ILE A 10 -20.01 -3.94 -1.84
C ILE A 10 -20.46 -4.15 -3.28
N ASN A 11 -19.51 -4.33 -4.22
CA ASN A 11 -19.82 -4.57 -5.63
C ASN A 11 -20.62 -5.87 -5.84
N GLN A 12 -20.43 -6.86 -4.98
CA GLN A 12 -21.19 -8.12 -4.98
C GLN A 12 -22.52 -8.04 -4.22
N GLY A 13 -22.89 -6.87 -3.67
CA GLY A 13 -24.11 -6.68 -2.89
C GLY A 13 -24.13 -7.39 -1.54
N LYS A 14 -22.97 -7.86 -1.04
CA LYS A 14 -22.87 -8.56 0.26
C LYS A 14 -22.98 -7.61 1.44
N VAL A 15 -22.61 -6.34 1.27
CA VAL A 15 -22.67 -5.28 2.27
C VAL A 15 -23.10 -3.98 1.59
N VAL A 16 -23.95 -3.18 2.26
CA VAL A 16 -24.33 -1.85 1.76
C VAL A 16 -23.16 -0.88 1.93
N GLY A 17 -22.80 -0.16 0.87
CA GLY A 17 -21.74 0.84 0.92
C GLY A 17 -21.61 1.64 -0.38
N PRO A 18 -20.68 2.61 -0.42
CA PRO A 18 -20.44 3.42 -1.60
C PRO A 18 -19.69 2.64 -2.70
N ARG A 19 -19.65 3.19 -3.91
CA ARG A 19 -18.70 2.73 -4.93
C ARG A 19 -17.29 3.10 -4.48
N ILE A 20 -16.40 2.12 -4.35
CA ILE A 20 -15.02 2.31 -3.89
C ILE A 20 -14.07 2.13 -5.06
N PHE A 21 -13.13 3.08 -5.20
CA PHE A 21 -11.89 2.90 -5.97
C PHE A 21 -10.73 3.00 -4.98
N THR A 22 -9.86 1.99 -4.94
CA THR A 22 -8.83 1.89 -3.91
C THR A 22 -7.43 1.79 -4.50
N SER A 23 -6.46 2.43 -3.84
CA SER A 23 -5.04 2.32 -4.17
C SER A 23 -4.35 1.14 -3.47
N GLY A 24 -5.07 0.37 -2.65
CA GLY A 24 -4.47 -0.65 -1.81
C GLY A 24 -3.46 -0.04 -0.83
N LYS A 25 -2.25 -0.61 -0.78
CA LYS A 25 -1.16 -0.11 0.07
C LYS A 25 -0.44 1.04 -0.63
N SER A 26 -0.31 2.19 0.06
CA SER A 26 0.50 3.29 -0.46
C SER A 26 1.99 2.93 -0.50
N LEU A 27 2.69 3.43 -1.53
CA LEU A 27 4.13 3.25 -1.70
C LEU A 27 4.88 4.40 -1.01
N ALA A 28 5.99 4.05 -0.34
CA ALA A 28 6.92 4.98 0.28
C ALA A 28 8.36 4.53 0.01
N THR A 29 9.32 5.41 0.23
CA THR A 29 10.73 5.02 0.40
C THR A 29 10.97 4.55 1.84
N THR A 30 12.12 3.92 2.11
CA THR A 30 12.48 3.49 3.47
C THR A 30 12.43 4.66 4.46
N GLY A 31 11.72 4.48 5.58
CA GLY A 31 11.47 5.52 6.59
C GLY A 31 10.45 6.58 6.17
N GLY A 32 9.96 6.55 4.93
CA GLY A 32 8.98 7.47 4.38
C GLY A 32 7.64 7.41 5.10
N HIS A 33 6.75 8.37 4.82
CA HIS A 33 5.52 8.56 5.59
C HIS A 33 4.63 7.31 5.65
N ALA A 34 4.53 6.54 4.55
CA ALA A 34 3.75 5.31 4.51
C ALA A 34 4.55 4.01 4.72
N ASP A 35 5.78 4.08 5.23
CA ASP A 35 6.55 2.89 5.65
C ASP A 35 5.92 2.27 6.91
N PRO A 36 5.42 1.01 6.83
CA PRO A 36 4.70 0.36 7.93
C PRO A 36 5.60 -0.08 9.10
N THR A 37 6.92 -0.01 8.94
CA THR A 37 7.91 -0.42 9.97
C THR A 37 8.36 0.73 10.86
N ASN A 38 8.01 1.96 10.50
CA ASN A 38 8.31 3.16 11.28
C ASN A 38 7.86 3.05 12.75
N GLY A 39 8.69 3.59 13.66
CA GLY A 39 8.39 3.66 15.09
C GLY A 39 8.51 2.33 15.85
N ARG A 40 9.04 1.28 15.21
CA ARG A 40 9.31 -0.02 15.84
C ARG A 40 10.77 -0.10 16.29
N ALA A 41 11.00 -0.75 17.43
CA ALA A 41 12.35 -1.02 17.92
C ALA A 41 13.10 -2.00 17.01
N VAL A 42 14.44 -1.90 16.99
CA VAL A 42 15.31 -2.85 16.27
C VAL A 42 15.04 -4.28 16.77
N GLY A 43 14.92 -5.23 15.83
CA GLY A 43 14.56 -6.62 16.14
C GLY A 43 13.05 -6.87 16.34
N LYS A 44 12.19 -5.85 16.18
CA LYS A 44 10.72 -5.96 16.17
C LYS A 44 10.10 -5.70 14.79
N TYR A 45 10.92 -5.67 13.76
CA TYR A 45 10.51 -5.60 12.37
C TYR A 45 11.60 -6.25 11.49
N ASP A 46 11.18 -6.78 10.36
CA ASP A 46 12.05 -7.11 9.25
C ASP A 46 12.04 -5.96 8.25
N TYR A 47 13.14 -5.81 7.50
CA TYR A 47 13.18 -4.79 6.44
C TYR A 47 12.11 -5.10 5.39
N PRO A 48 11.24 -4.13 5.07
CA PRO A 48 10.16 -4.33 4.11
C PRO A 48 10.73 -4.50 2.70
N LEU A 49 10.06 -5.34 1.91
CA LEU A 49 10.39 -5.56 0.51
C LEU A 49 9.60 -4.59 -0.41
N PRO A 50 9.98 -4.46 -1.70
CA PRO A 50 9.22 -3.67 -2.67
C PRO A 50 7.71 -3.99 -2.70
N GLU A 51 7.35 -5.26 -2.59
CA GLU A 51 5.97 -5.76 -2.58
C GLU A 51 5.16 -5.25 -1.37
N ASP A 52 5.82 -5.01 -0.24
CA ASP A 52 5.22 -4.43 0.97
C ASP A 52 4.94 -2.93 0.82
N GLY A 53 5.39 -2.34 -0.29
CA GLY A 53 5.20 -0.94 -0.64
C GLY A 53 6.27 -0.02 -0.08
N VAL A 54 7.48 -0.53 0.19
CA VAL A 54 8.66 0.26 0.54
C VAL A 54 9.72 0.03 -0.52
N VAL A 55 10.13 1.09 -1.23
CA VAL A 55 10.96 1.00 -2.45
C VAL A 55 12.10 2.00 -2.46
N ASN A 56 13.23 1.62 -3.04
CA ASN A 56 14.41 2.45 -3.24
C ASN A 56 14.93 2.27 -4.68
N GLY A 57 14.61 3.23 -5.54
CA GLY A 57 15.02 3.23 -6.94
C GLY A 57 13.94 2.72 -7.91
N PRO A 58 14.16 2.89 -9.21
CA PRO A 58 13.11 2.76 -10.22
C PRO A 58 12.61 1.32 -10.38
N TYR A 59 13.48 0.32 -10.34
CA TYR A 59 13.07 -1.08 -10.54
C TYR A 59 12.14 -1.58 -9.44
N GLU A 60 12.44 -1.23 -8.18
CA GLU A 60 11.58 -1.55 -7.04
C GLU A 60 10.24 -0.84 -7.12
N VAL A 61 10.21 0.42 -7.60
CA VAL A 61 8.95 1.13 -7.88
C VAL A 61 8.08 0.34 -8.86
N TYR A 62 8.65 -0.16 -9.96
CA TYR A 62 7.90 -0.99 -10.91
C TYR A 62 7.39 -2.28 -10.28
N THR A 63 8.21 -2.96 -9.47
CA THR A 63 7.80 -4.17 -8.73
C THR A 63 6.61 -3.85 -7.81
N ALA A 64 6.69 -2.78 -7.02
CA ALA A 64 5.65 -2.41 -6.08
C ALA A 64 4.34 -1.98 -6.78
N VAL A 65 4.43 -1.23 -7.89
CA VAL A 65 3.28 -0.88 -8.73
C VAL A 65 2.61 -2.14 -9.28
N ARG A 66 3.40 -3.08 -9.82
CA ARG A 66 2.89 -4.36 -10.33
C ARG A 66 2.29 -5.21 -9.22
N GLN A 67 2.83 -5.15 -8.01
CA GLN A 67 2.24 -5.81 -6.86
C GLN A 67 0.86 -5.23 -6.51
N ARG A 68 0.69 -3.90 -6.54
CA ARG A 68 -0.64 -3.28 -6.32
C ARG A 68 -1.64 -3.66 -7.41
N TYR A 69 -1.21 -3.76 -8.67
CA TYR A 69 -2.02 -4.32 -9.74
C TYR A 69 -2.41 -5.78 -9.45
N LYS A 70 -1.46 -6.63 -9.06
CA LYS A 70 -1.70 -8.04 -8.70
C LYS A 70 -2.69 -8.18 -7.54
N ASP A 71 -2.64 -7.28 -6.57
CA ASP A 71 -3.57 -7.25 -5.43
C ASP A 71 -4.99 -6.83 -5.85
N GLY A 72 -5.17 -6.28 -7.05
CA GLY A 72 -6.45 -5.80 -7.58
C GLY A 72 -6.76 -4.34 -7.23
N ALA A 73 -5.75 -3.50 -6.98
CA ALA A 73 -5.94 -2.06 -6.78
C ALA A 73 -6.34 -1.35 -8.08
N ASP A 74 -7.17 -0.31 -7.96
CA ASP A 74 -7.64 0.50 -9.10
C ASP A 74 -6.66 1.62 -9.46
N GLY A 75 -5.75 1.97 -8.55
CA GLY A 75 -4.78 3.04 -8.74
C GLY A 75 -3.59 2.93 -7.80
N ILE A 76 -2.67 3.89 -7.90
CA ILE A 76 -1.45 3.94 -7.10
C ILE A 76 -1.43 5.23 -6.29
N LYS A 77 -1.03 5.12 -5.03
CA LYS A 77 -0.77 6.26 -4.14
C LYS A 77 0.67 6.20 -3.64
N ILE A 78 1.37 7.32 -3.73
CA ILE A 78 2.75 7.48 -3.24
C ILE A 78 2.82 8.57 -2.17
N THR A 79 3.78 8.46 -1.25
CA THR A 79 4.15 9.56 -0.35
C THR A 79 5.45 10.20 -0.84
N VAL A 80 5.31 11.22 -1.69
CA VAL A 80 6.44 11.93 -2.32
C VAL A 80 7.20 12.83 -1.35
N THR A 81 6.52 13.28 -0.29
CA THR A 81 7.13 14.00 0.84
C THR A 81 6.92 13.23 2.14
N ALA A 82 7.62 13.66 3.19
CA ALA A 82 7.20 13.35 4.55
C ALA A 82 5.78 13.88 4.81
N GLY A 83 5.17 13.37 5.89
CA GLY A 83 3.90 13.86 6.41
C GLY A 83 3.99 14.04 7.92
N PHE A 84 2.97 14.67 8.49
CA PHE A 84 2.83 14.75 9.94
C PHE A 84 2.60 13.33 10.49
N LYS A 85 3.36 12.97 11.53
CA LYS A 85 3.18 11.71 12.27
C LYS A 85 2.48 12.00 13.58
#